data_AF-A0A1X7VB36-F1
#
_entry.id   AF-A0A1X7VB36-F1
#
_cell.length_a   1.000
_cell.length_b   1.000
_cell.length_c   1.000
_cell.angle_alpha   90.00
_cell.angle_beta   90.00
_cell.angle_gamma   90.00
#
_symmetry.space_group_name_H-M   'P 1'
#
loop_
_entity.id
_entity.type
_entity.pdbx_description
1 polymer ?
#
loop_
_entity_poly.entity_id
_entity_poly.type
_entity_poly.pdbx_seq_one_letter_code
_entity_poly.pdbx_strand_id
1 'polypeptide(L)'
;MYNVALTFHLLGEEPIYKQDVMRGRGSIEEERNDVYWYTVDTNRTVTAILRNRPKSEKYNCNCIETVFTGELCEIDINECSDGTNTCYEGSTCVNTDGGYMCACPGGVTGPYCDIDINECAEGDHGCTQGSTCLNIFGGFVCLCPAGFNGSQCNKDINECLSLPLPCTGTGNCTNTIGNYTCSCYPGFTGIRCESDLNECDTTVPICNTGTCMNIHGSYSCMCSPGTTGDHCQTDIDECAETNTTICNNGTCQNEFGGYTCNCFRGYTGVDCLIAEPIDDDEETSRLSSFYYNISCCCFCVVVVSCCCCRWSEDCKEEE
;
A
#
# COMPACT_ATOMS: atom_id res chain seq x y z
N MET A 1 -22.53 -0.49 61.50
CA MET A 1 -23.16 0.07 62.71
C MET A 1 -22.64 1.48 62.84
N TYR A 2 -23.37 2.46 62.35
CA TYR A 2 -22.99 3.86 62.49
C TYR A 2 -23.90 4.50 63.54
N ASN A 3 -23.30 5.28 64.43
CA ASN A 3 -23.97 5.96 65.53
C ASN A 3 -24.78 7.13 64.97
N VAL A 4 -26.11 7.03 65.01
CA VAL A 4 -26.98 8.17 64.71
C VAL A 4 -26.98 9.09 65.94
N ALA A 5 -26.35 10.25 65.83
CA ALA A 5 -26.44 11.30 66.83
C ALA A 5 -27.73 12.08 66.61
N LEU A 6 -28.78 11.75 67.36
CA LEU A 6 -29.99 12.59 67.43
C LEU A 6 -29.71 13.74 68.40
N THR A 7 -29.56 14.95 67.86
CA THR A 7 -29.43 16.16 68.66
C THR A 7 -30.83 16.72 68.90
N PHE A 8 -31.31 16.67 70.13
CA PHE A 8 -32.57 17.32 70.51
C PHE A 8 -32.27 18.76 70.92
N HIS A 9 -32.92 19.74 70.30
CA HIS A 9 -32.86 21.14 70.74
C HIS A 9 -34.15 21.52 71.45
N LEU A 10 -34.05 21.80 72.75
CA LEU A 10 -35.04 22.57 73.47
C LEU A 10 -34.66 24.05 73.34
N LEU A 11 -35.62 24.91 72.97
CA LEU A 11 -35.42 26.36 72.93
C LEU A 11 -35.04 26.86 74.33
N GLY A 12 -33.75 27.17 74.55
CA GLY A 12 -33.27 27.88 75.74
C GLY A 12 -32.27 27.15 76.65
N GLU A 13 -31.81 25.93 76.35
CA GLU A 13 -30.81 25.23 77.18
C GLU A 13 -29.67 24.59 76.36
N GLU A 14 -28.52 24.34 77.02
CA GLU A 14 -27.30 23.80 76.42
C GLU A 14 -27.48 22.37 75.85
N PRO A 15 -26.77 22.01 74.76
CA PRO A 15 -26.94 20.74 74.06
C PRO A 15 -26.51 19.53 74.91
N ILE A 16 -27.39 18.53 75.01
CA ILE A 16 -27.06 17.23 75.60
C ILE A 16 -26.57 16.30 74.49
N TYR A 17 -25.28 15.95 74.51
CA TYR A 17 -24.70 14.95 73.63
C TYR A 17 -24.72 13.57 74.30
N LYS A 18 -25.25 12.54 73.63
CA LYS A 18 -24.92 11.16 74.02
C LYS A 18 -24.89 10.20 72.83
N GLN A 19 -23.77 9.47 72.74
CA GLN A 19 -23.53 8.34 71.85
C GLN A 19 -24.23 7.07 72.38
N ASP A 20 -24.50 6.16 71.45
CA ASP A 20 -24.94 4.77 71.60
C ASP A 20 -26.46 4.54 71.77
N VAL A 21 -27.11 4.15 70.67
CA VAL A 21 -28.39 3.43 70.70
C VAL A 21 -28.20 2.05 70.09
N MET A 22 -27.64 1.14 70.89
CA MET A 22 -27.68 -0.30 70.61
C MET A 22 -29.00 -0.89 71.14
N ARG A 23 -29.52 -1.89 70.43
CA ARG A 23 -30.68 -2.71 70.81
C ARG A 23 -30.57 -3.21 72.26
N GLY A 24 -31.41 -2.71 73.15
CA GLY A 24 -31.57 -3.26 74.50
C GLY A 24 -32.46 -2.39 75.38
N ARG A 25 -33.39 -3.01 76.11
CA ARG A 25 -34.11 -2.37 77.23
C ARG A 25 -33.08 -2.05 78.32
N GLY A 26 -32.83 -0.76 78.56
CA GLY A 26 -32.04 -0.29 79.70
C GLY A 26 -32.82 0.79 80.45
N SER A 27 -32.87 0.66 81.78
CA SER A 27 -33.34 1.70 82.70
C SER A 27 -32.16 2.59 83.10
N ILE A 28 -32.31 3.91 82.98
CA ILE A 28 -31.36 4.88 83.52
C ILE A 28 -31.87 5.27 84.91
N GLU A 29 -31.10 4.98 85.95
CA GLU A 29 -31.35 5.48 87.30
C GLU A 29 -30.62 6.81 87.53
N GLU A 30 -31.39 7.73 88.09
CA GLU A 30 -31.07 8.91 88.90
C GLU A 30 -30.60 10.25 88.28
N GLU A 31 -31.46 11.24 88.56
CA GLU A 31 -31.21 12.67 88.77
C GLU A 31 -30.97 13.61 87.58
N ARG A 32 -31.85 13.51 86.58
CA ARG A 32 -32.58 14.67 86.02
C ARG A 32 -33.69 14.15 85.10
N ASN A 33 -34.93 14.23 85.59
CA ASN A 33 -36.15 13.93 84.83
C ASN A 33 -36.04 14.64 83.47
N ASP A 34 -36.03 13.92 82.34
CA ASP A 34 -37.26 13.73 81.57
C ASP A 34 -37.02 12.77 80.38
N VAL A 35 -36.69 11.48 80.59
CA VAL A 35 -37.03 10.37 79.64
C VAL A 35 -36.85 9.05 80.42
N TYR A 36 -37.87 8.20 80.54
CA TYR A 36 -37.68 6.87 81.14
C TYR A 36 -37.89 5.69 80.20
N TRP A 37 -38.48 5.87 79.02
CA TRP A 37 -38.72 4.75 78.11
C TRP A 37 -38.72 5.21 76.66
N TYR A 38 -37.88 4.58 75.83
CA TYR A 38 -38.05 4.58 74.39
C TYR A 38 -38.35 3.16 73.91
N THR A 39 -39.31 3.02 73.00
CA THR A 39 -39.55 1.76 72.28
C THR A 39 -39.10 1.94 70.85
N VAL A 40 -38.28 1.01 70.37
CA VAL A 40 -37.92 0.89 68.96
C VAL A 40 -38.75 -0.24 68.38
N ASP A 41 -39.64 0.05 67.44
CA ASP A 41 -40.42 -0.98 66.75
C ASP A 41 -39.63 -1.63 65.60
N THR A 42 -40.25 -2.60 64.90
CA THR A 42 -39.63 -3.31 63.78
C THR A 42 -39.35 -2.42 62.56
N ASN A 43 -39.89 -1.21 62.52
CA ASN A 43 -39.68 -0.18 61.49
C ASN A 43 -38.67 0.90 61.92
N ARG A 44 -37.94 0.69 63.02
CA ARG A 44 -36.88 1.59 63.55
C ARG A 44 -37.38 2.94 64.07
N THR A 45 -38.68 3.08 64.32
CA THR A 45 -39.27 4.30 64.89
C THR A 45 -38.97 4.37 66.40
N VAL A 46 -38.43 5.49 66.88
CA VAL A 46 -38.09 5.71 68.29
C VAL A 46 -39.19 6.54 68.97
N THR A 47 -39.95 5.93 69.87
CA THR A 47 -41.02 6.63 70.62
C THR A 47 -40.57 6.87 72.06
N ALA A 48 -40.28 8.10 72.43
CA ALA A 48 -39.98 8.48 73.82
C ALA A 48 -41.26 8.89 74.58
N ILE A 49 -41.48 8.36 75.79
CA ILE A 49 -42.64 8.71 76.63
C ILE A 49 -42.17 9.45 77.90
N LEU A 50 -42.57 10.72 78.02
CA LEU A 50 -42.34 11.55 79.21
C LEU A 50 -43.50 11.44 80.20
N ARG A 51 -43.19 11.29 81.49
CA ARG A 51 -44.21 10.96 82.52
C ARG A 51 -45.08 12.15 82.94
N ASN A 52 -44.79 13.41 82.55
CA ASN A 52 -45.48 14.57 83.14
C ASN A 52 -45.60 15.86 82.29
N ARG A 53 -45.69 15.78 80.96
CA ARG A 53 -45.98 16.97 80.11
C ARG A 53 -47.08 16.69 79.07
N PRO A 54 -47.88 17.72 78.67
CA PRO A 54 -49.07 17.54 77.85
C PRO A 54 -48.73 16.91 76.49
N LYS A 55 -49.67 16.09 75.99
CA LYS A 55 -49.62 15.24 74.79
C LYS A 55 -49.47 15.98 73.44
N SER A 56 -48.84 17.15 73.36
CA SER A 56 -48.82 17.95 72.12
C SER A 56 -47.60 18.83 71.89
N GLU A 57 -46.44 18.55 72.50
CA GLU A 57 -45.21 19.25 72.10
C GLU A 57 -44.64 18.58 70.84
N LYS A 58 -44.73 19.30 69.71
CA LYS A 58 -44.09 18.92 68.45
C LYS A 58 -42.58 19.00 68.64
N TYR A 59 -41.88 17.88 68.49
CA TYR A 59 -40.42 17.85 68.35
C TYR A 59 -40.07 18.31 66.93
N ASN A 60 -39.07 19.18 66.79
CA ASN A 60 -38.54 19.58 65.49
C ASN A 60 -37.17 18.93 65.30
N CYS A 61 -37.05 18.04 64.33
CA CYS A 61 -35.79 17.42 63.96
C CYS A 61 -35.12 18.29 62.89
N ASN A 62 -33.85 18.66 63.12
CA ASN A 62 -33.04 19.33 62.10
C ASN A 62 -32.25 18.27 61.34
N CYS A 63 -32.66 17.97 60.12
CA CYS A 63 -32.03 16.97 59.28
C CYS A 63 -30.79 17.53 58.59
N ILE A 64 -29.84 16.65 58.25
CA ILE A 64 -28.82 17.02 57.27
C ILE A 64 -29.54 17.03 55.92
N GLU A 65 -29.86 18.22 55.42
CA GLU A 65 -30.76 18.44 54.27
C GLU A 65 -30.29 17.76 52.98
N THR A 66 -29.03 17.32 52.90
CA THR A 66 -28.47 16.61 51.75
C THR A 66 -28.50 15.10 51.89
N VAL A 67 -28.98 14.56 53.00
CA VAL A 67 -28.93 13.11 53.32
C VAL A 67 -30.29 12.55 53.74
N PHE A 68 -31.03 13.26 54.61
CA PHE A 68 -32.32 12.79 55.13
C PHE A 68 -33.38 13.90 55.12
N THR A 69 -34.64 13.50 54.96
CA THR A 69 -35.84 14.33 55.00
C THR A 69 -36.94 13.66 55.83
N GLY A 70 -38.10 14.32 55.97
CA GLY A 70 -39.21 13.88 56.85
C GLY A 70 -39.23 14.61 58.19
N GLU A 71 -40.34 14.50 58.93
CA GLU A 71 -40.51 15.20 60.22
C GLU A 71 -39.54 14.69 61.30
N LEU A 72 -39.03 13.45 61.14
CA LEU A 72 -38.12 12.78 62.06
C LEU A 72 -36.79 12.39 61.38
N CYS A 73 -36.48 12.94 60.20
CA CYS A 73 -35.32 12.56 59.38
C CYS A 73 -35.29 11.05 59.03
N GLU A 74 -36.47 10.46 58.86
CA GLU A 74 -36.67 9.03 58.64
C GLU A 74 -36.67 8.63 57.16
N ILE A 75 -36.74 9.62 56.26
CA ILE A 75 -36.79 9.40 54.81
C ILE A 75 -35.40 9.70 54.26
N ASP A 76 -34.75 8.68 53.73
CA ASP A 76 -33.52 8.82 52.96
C ASP A 76 -33.75 9.63 51.68
N ILE A 77 -32.88 10.60 51.40
CA ILE A 77 -32.94 11.37 50.16
C ILE A 77 -32.35 10.52 49.05
N ASN A 78 -33.10 10.35 47.96
CA ASN A 78 -32.62 9.59 46.82
C ASN A 78 -31.83 10.50 45.85
N GLU A 79 -30.51 10.56 45.98
CA GLU A 79 -29.67 11.46 45.16
C GLU A 79 -29.66 11.07 43.67
N CYS A 80 -30.01 9.83 43.36
CA CYS A 80 -30.19 9.38 41.97
C CYS A 80 -31.45 9.96 41.33
N SER A 81 -32.51 10.19 42.11
CA SER A 81 -33.78 10.76 41.64
C SER A 81 -33.79 12.29 41.75
N ASP A 82 -33.11 12.83 42.75
CA ASP A 82 -33.00 14.27 42.99
C ASP A 82 -31.97 14.95 42.05
N GLY A 83 -31.13 14.16 41.38
CA GLY A 83 -30.13 14.67 40.43
C GLY A 83 -28.92 15.32 41.09
N THR A 84 -28.70 15.05 42.38
CA THR A 84 -27.59 15.58 43.19
C THR A 84 -26.39 14.62 43.27
N ASN A 85 -26.51 13.41 42.70
CA ASN A 85 -25.39 12.49 42.57
C ASN A 85 -24.29 13.05 41.64
N THR A 86 -23.03 12.71 41.92
CA THR A 86 -21.86 13.14 41.13
C THR A 86 -21.24 11.98 40.35
N CYS A 87 -22.04 10.99 39.95
CA CYS A 87 -21.55 9.89 39.13
C CYS A 87 -21.15 10.39 37.73
N TYR A 88 -20.04 9.87 37.20
CA TYR A 88 -19.61 10.19 35.83
C TYR A 88 -20.65 9.74 34.79
N GLU A 89 -20.72 10.47 33.67
CA GLU A 89 -21.69 10.25 32.61
C GLU A 89 -21.67 8.80 32.08
N GLY A 90 -22.85 8.18 31.99
CA GLY A 90 -22.98 6.78 31.58
C GLY A 90 -22.84 5.75 32.71
N SER A 91 -22.51 6.20 33.93
CA SER A 91 -22.52 5.34 35.12
C SER A 91 -23.93 5.15 35.68
N THR A 92 -24.15 4.05 36.39
CA THR A 92 -25.45 3.78 37.04
C THR A 92 -25.41 4.24 38.49
N CYS A 93 -26.23 5.23 38.84
CA CYS A 93 -26.40 5.64 40.25
C CYS A 93 -27.27 4.63 40.99
N VAL A 94 -26.83 4.23 42.19
CA VAL A 94 -27.56 3.34 43.10
C VAL A 94 -27.75 4.05 44.43
N ASN A 95 -29.00 4.28 44.79
CA ASN A 95 -29.35 4.90 46.06
C ASN A 95 -29.08 3.98 47.25
N THR A 96 -28.56 4.51 48.35
CA THR A 96 -28.24 3.78 49.57
C THR A 96 -28.71 4.55 50.80
N ASP A 97 -28.87 3.89 51.95
CA ASP A 97 -29.28 4.57 53.17
C ASP A 97 -28.17 5.54 53.63
N GLY A 98 -28.47 6.84 53.59
CA GLY A 98 -27.56 7.93 53.93
C GLY A 98 -26.59 8.35 52.83
N GLY A 99 -26.87 8.02 51.56
CA GLY A 99 -26.04 8.44 50.43
C GLY A 99 -26.30 7.66 49.14
N TYR A 100 -25.34 7.66 48.21
CA TYR A 100 -25.41 6.88 46.98
C TYR A 100 -24.06 6.24 46.62
N MET A 101 -24.10 5.28 45.69
CA MET A 101 -22.90 4.73 45.05
C MET A 101 -23.03 4.72 43.54
N CYS A 102 -21.92 4.91 42.85
CA CYS A 102 -21.85 4.82 41.40
C CYS A 102 -21.39 3.41 41.00
N ALA A 103 -22.22 2.69 40.26
CA ALA A 103 -21.82 1.45 39.62
C ALA A 103 -21.15 1.78 38.28
N CYS A 104 -19.83 1.57 38.25
CA CYS A 104 -18.98 1.94 37.13
C CYS A 104 -19.14 0.99 35.95
N PRO A 105 -19.27 1.51 34.71
CA PRO A 105 -19.11 0.71 33.51
C PRO A 105 -17.65 0.23 33.37
N GLY A 106 -17.41 -0.72 32.47
CA GLY A 106 -16.05 -1.16 32.18
C GLY A 106 -15.18 -0.02 31.66
N GLY A 107 -13.88 -0.03 31.99
CA GLY A 107 -12.90 0.97 31.58
C GLY A 107 -12.78 2.18 32.52
N VAL A 108 -13.63 2.30 33.55
CA VAL A 108 -13.51 3.36 34.57
C VAL A 108 -13.65 2.81 35.97
N THR A 109 -13.12 3.54 36.95
CA THR A 109 -13.07 3.16 38.36
C THR A 109 -13.21 4.37 39.27
N GLY A 110 -13.11 4.14 40.57
CA GLY A 110 -13.27 5.14 41.62
C GLY A 110 -14.70 5.26 42.14
N PRO A 111 -14.90 6.03 43.22
CA PRO A 111 -16.21 6.19 43.86
C PRO A 111 -17.24 6.89 42.96
N TYR A 112 -16.77 7.70 42.01
CA TYR A 112 -17.60 8.46 41.09
C TYR A 112 -17.45 8.02 39.63
N CYS A 113 -16.70 6.94 39.36
CA CYS A 113 -16.42 6.43 38.02
C CYS A 113 -15.73 7.45 37.08
N ASP A 114 -14.97 8.37 37.68
CA ASP A 114 -14.26 9.48 37.05
C ASP A 114 -12.75 9.21 36.88
N ILE A 115 -12.30 8.02 37.29
CA ILE A 115 -10.92 7.59 37.14
C ILE A 115 -10.84 6.60 35.99
N ASP A 116 -10.07 6.95 34.97
CA ASP A 116 -9.84 6.10 33.81
C ASP A 116 -8.94 4.89 34.14
N ILE A 117 -9.30 3.72 33.62
CA ILE A 117 -8.43 2.53 33.64
C ILE A 117 -7.54 2.61 32.41
N ASN A 118 -6.23 2.38 32.57
CA ASN A 118 -5.33 2.39 31.43
C ASN A 118 -5.12 0.99 30.86
N GLU A 119 -5.99 0.54 29.94
CA GLU A 119 -5.92 -0.82 29.41
C GLU A 119 -4.62 -1.05 28.62
N CYS A 120 -4.02 0.00 28.06
CA CYS A 120 -2.73 -0.10 27.37
C CYS A 120 -1.58 -0.39 28.33
N ALA A 121 -1.60 0.17 29.54
CA ALA A 121 -0.57 -0.07 30.56
C ALA A 121 -0.75 -1.42 31.26
N GLU A 122 -2.00 -1.88 31.40
CA GLU A 122 -2.33 -3.16 32.03
C GLU A 122 -2.22 -4.36 31.06
N GLY A 123 -2.22 -4.09 29.75
CA GLY A 123 -2.16 -5.13 28.71
C GLY A 123 -3.52 -5.77 28.38
N ASP A 124 -4.63 -5.20 28.86
CA ASP A 124 -6.00 -5.71 28.65
C ASP A 124 -6.70 -5.06 27.44
N HIS A 125 -5.93 -4.71 26.41
CA HIS A 125 -6.42 -3.98 25.22
C HIS A 125 -6.62 -4.89 23.98
N GLY A 126 -6.14 -6.13 23.98
CA GLY A 126 -6.39 -7.08 22.88
C GLY A 126 -5.94 -6.64 21.46
N CYS A 127 -5.14 -5.58 21.32
CA CYS A 127 -4.60 -5.14 20.03
C CYS A 127 -3.59 -6.15 19.49
N THR A 128 -3.62 -6.43 18.19
CA THR A 128 -2.63 -7.33 17.56
C THR A 128 -1.21 -6.79 17.63
N GLN A 129 -0.25 -7.71 17.53
CA GLN A 129 1.18 -7.38 17.50
C GLN A 129 1.50 -6.41 16.35
N GLY A 130 2.25 -5.35 16.65
CA GLY A 130 2.59 -4.29 15.69
C GLY A 130 1.58 -3.14 15.65
N SER A 131 0.43 -3.27 16.30
CA SER A 131 -0.52 -2.17 16.51
C SER A 131 -0.08 -1.27 17.68
N THR A 132 -0.51 -0.01 17.65
CA THR A 132 -0.29 0.92 18.78
C THR A 132 -1.58 1.05 19.59
N CYS A 133 -1.52 0.76 20.89
CA CYS A 133 -2.65 1.00 21.79
C CYS A 133 -2.69 2.48 22.20
N LEU A 134 -3.85 3.11 22.06
CA LEU A 134 -4.13 4.45 22.56
C LEU A 134 -5.18 4.36 23.65
N ASN A 135 -4.81 4.77 24.86
CA ASN A 135 -5.72 4.85 25.99
C ASN A 135 -6.64 6.06 25.85
N ILE A 136 -7.94 5.87 26.07
CA ILE A 136 -8.94 6.93 26.07
C ILE A 136 -9.84 6.79 27.29
N PHE A 137 -10.54 7.85 27.69
CA PHE A 137 -11.40 7.76 28.86
C PHE A 137 -12.50 6.69 28.66
N GLY A 138 -12.51 5.67 29.53
CA GLY A 138 -13.45 4.55 29.49
C GLY A 138 -13.15 3.47 28.46
N GLY A 139 -11.91 3.41 27.94
CA GLY A 139 -11.48 2.31 27.07
C GLY A 139 -10.22 2.59 26.27
N PHE A 140 -10.09 1.93 25.12
CA PHE A 140 -8.90 2.06 24.28
C PHE A 140 -9.23 2.01 22.79
N VAL A 141 -8.28 2.46 21.99
CA VAL A 141 -8.31 2.35 20.52
C VAL A 141 -7.02 1.72 20.03
N CYS A 142 -7.14 0.67 19.22
CA CYS A 142 -6.00 0.10 18.50
C CYS A 142 -5.77 0.89 17.21
N LEU A 143 -4.60 1.51 17.08
CA LEU A 143 -4.13 2.10 15.82
C LEU A 143 -3.49 0.99 14.99
N CYS A 144 -4.14 0.65 13.88
CA CYS A 144 -3.72 -0.48 13.05
C CYS A 144 -2.52 -0.14 12.17
N PRO A 145 -1.58 -1.10 12.01
CA PRO A 145 -0.55 -0.98 11.00
C PRO A 145 -1.16 -0.98 9.59
N ALA A 146 -0.40 -0.50 8.61
CA ALA A 146 -0.81 -0.56 7.21
C ALA A 146 -1.16 -2.00 6.80
N GLY A 147 -2.23 -2.17 6.02
CA GLY A 147 -2.73 -3.48 5.61
C GLY A 147 -3.71 -4.14 6.59
N PHE A 148 -3.99 -3.55 7.76
CA PHE A 148 -4.92 -4.11 8.74
C PHE A 148 -6.01 -3.14 9.18
N ASN A 149 -7.17 -3.68 9.57
CA ASN A 149 -8.30 -2.92 10.13
C ASN A 149 -9.04 -3.70 11.24
N GLY A 150 -10.12 -3.10 11.74
CA GLY A 150 -10.94 -3.62 12.83
C GLY A 150 -10.51 -3.06 14.20
N SER A 151 -11.37 -3.22 15.21
CA SER A 151 -11.14 -2.67 16.56
C SER A 151 -9.89 -3.22 17.25
N GLN A 152 -9.46 -4.43 16.87
CA GLN A 152 -8.26 -5.09 17.39
C GLN A 152 -7.14 -5.20 16.33
N CYS A 153 -7.32 -4.62 15.14
CA CYS A 153 -6.35 -4.70 14.04
C CYS A 153 -6.02 -6.14 13.60
N ASN A 154 -7.01 -7.02 13.66
CA ASN A 154 -6.91 -8.44 13.34
C ASN A 154 -7.53 -8.81 11.99
N LYS A 155 -8.05 -7.83 11.25
CA LYS A 155 -8.64 -8.05 9.93
C LYS A 155 -7.69 -7.54 8.87
N ASP A 156 -7.35 -8.43 7.96
CA ASP A 156 -6.57 -8.11 6.77
C ASP A 156 -7.38 -7.20 5.82
N ILE A 157 -6.73 -6.18 5.28
CA ILE A 157 -7.31 -5.34 4.22
C ILE A 157 -7.06 -6.06 2.90
N ASN A 158 -8.10 -6.23 2.09
CA ASN A 158 -7.90 -6.72 0.73
C ASN A 158 -7.56 -5.54 -0.20
N GLU A 159 -6.27 -5.30 -0.46
CA GLU A 159 -5.87 -4.18 -1.31
C GLU A 159 -6.32 -4.37 -2.77
N CYS A 160 -6.52 -5.61 -3.23
CA CYS A 160 -7.03 -5.90 -4.57
C CYS A 160 -8.48 -5.46 -4.79
N LEU A 161 -9.23 -5.15 -3.72
CA LEU A 161 -10.58 -4.60 -3.79
C LEU A 161 -10.61 -3.10 -3.49
N SER A 162 -9.45 -2.50 -3.19
CA SER A 162 -9.33 -1.09 -2.85
C SER A 162 -9.23 -0.21 -4.11
N LEU A 163 -9.59 1.06 -3.96
CA LEU A 163 -9.43 2.08 -5.00
C LEU A 163 -8.46 3.16 -4.51
N PRO A 164 -7.43 3.52 -5.28
CA PRO A 164 -7.08 2.98 -6.60
C PRO A 164 -6.55 1.54 -6.54
N LEU A 165 -6.76 0.76 -7.62
CA LEU A 165 -6.25 -0.60 -7.72
C LEU A 165 -4.71 -0.61 -7.59
N PRO A 166 -4.14 -1.55 -6.81
CA PRO A 166 -2.71 -1.60 -6.57
C PRO A 166 -1.90 -1.89 -7.83
N CYS A 167 -2.30 -2.88 -8.63
CA CYS A 167 -1.67 -3.18 -9.91
C CYS A 167 -2.27 -2.29 -11.03
N THR A 168 -1.46 -1.81 -11.98
CA THR A 168 -1.85 -0.81 -13.00
C THR A 168 -2.74 -1.35 -14.14
N GLY A 169 -3.47 -2.44 -13.91
CA GLY A 169 -4.31 -3.12 -14.90
C GLY A 169 -3.55 -4.02 -15.88
N THR A 170 -2.23 -3.94 -15.89
CA THR A 170 -1.27 -4.75 -16.67
C THR A 170 -0.74 -5.96 -15.88
N GLY A 171 -1.48 -6.37 -14.84
CA GLY A 171 -1.16 -7.53 -14.03
C GLY A 171 -2.30 -7.94 -13.12
N ASN A 172 -2.20 -9.16 -12.59
CA ASN A 172 -3.14 -9.72 -11.64
C ASN A 172 -2.73 -9.40 -10.21
N CYS A 173 -3.67 -8.83 -9.43
CA CYS A 173 -3.48 -8.60 -8.01
C CYS A 173 -3.80 -9.85 -7.20
N THR A 174 -2.92 -10.19 -6.26
CA THR A 174 -3.15 -11.24 -5.26
C THR A 174 -3.00 -10.64 -3.87
N ASN A 175 -4.06 -10.74 -3.06
CA ASN A 175 -4.06 -10.29 -1.68
C ASN A 175 -3.19 -11.20 -0.81
N THR A 176 -2.47 -10.61 0.13
CA THR A 176 -1.64 -11.32 1.12
C THR A 176 -1.88 -10.72 2.49
N ILE A 177 -1.45 -11.39 3.56
CA ILE A 177 -1.68 -10.87 4.91
C ILE A 177 -0.87 -9.58 5.12
N GLY A 178 -1.57 -8.46 5.31
CA GLY A 178 -1.03 -7.13 5.53
C GLY A 178 -0.43 -6.46 4.30
N ASN A 179 -0.64 -7.01 3.09
CA ASN A 179 -0.07 -6.47 1.85
C ASN A 179 -0.69 -7.13 0.60
N TYR A 180 -0.20 -6.78 -0.58
CA TYR A 180 -0.54 -7.43 -1.84
C TYR A 180 0.70 -7.75 -2.67
N THR A 181 0.49 -8.56 -3.71
CA THR A 181 1.48 -8.81 -4.76
C THR A 181 0.84 -8.68 -6.14
N CYS A 182 1.59 -8.18 -7.12
CA CYS A 182 1.17 -8.09 -8.51
C CYS A 182 1.95 -9.10 -9.35
N SER A 183 1.23 -9.90 -10.13
CA SER A 183 1.80 -10.77 -11.16
C SER A 183 1.60 -10.12 -12.52
N CYS A 184 2.67 -9.60 -13.10
CA CYS A 184 2.61 -8.83 -14.34
C CYS A 184 2.34 -9.70 -15.56
N TYR A 185 1.54 -9.19 -16.49
CA TYR A 185 1.38 -9.81 -17.80
C TYR A 185 2.70 -9.74 -18.59
N PRO A 186 2.89 -10.61 -19.60
CA PRO A 186 4.04 -10.50 -20.50
C PRO A 186 4.15 -9.09 -21.08
N GLY A 187 5.39 -8.59 -21.20
CA GLY A 187 5.67 -7.22 -21.65
C GLY A 187 5.62 -6.16 -20.54
N PHE A 188 5.36 -6.53 -19.28
CA PHE A 188 5.31 -5.58 -18.15
C PHE A 188 6.17 -6.01 -16.97
N THR A 189 6.64 -5.04 -16.20
CA THR A 189 7.50 -5.21 -15.02
C THR A 189 7.23 -4.12 -13.97
N GLY A 190 7.91 -4.20 -12.84
CA GLY A 190 7.71 -3.34 -11.67
C GLY A 190 6.82 -3.97 -10.60
N ILE A 191 6.82 -3.38 -9.40
CA ILE A 191 6.08 -3.91 -8.24
C ILE A 191 4.57 -3.85 -8.47
N ARG A 192 4.12 -2.88 -9.27
CA ARG A 192 2.71 -2.63 -9.61
C ARG A 192 2.40 -2.94 -11.07
N CYS A 193 3.35 -3.53 -11.80
CA CYS A 193 3.30 -3.76 -13.25
C CYS A 193 3.23 -2.47 -14.07
N GLU A 194 3.76 -1.38 -13.51
CA GLU A 194 3.67 -0.02 -14.04
C GLU A 194 4.66 0.26 -15.17
N SER A 195 5.68 -0.59 -15.32
CA SER A 195 6.76 -0.40 -16.28
C SER A 195 6.57 -1.31 -17.48
N ASP A 196 6.73 -0.73 -18.66
CA ASP A 196 6.85 -1.46 -19.91
C ASP A 196 8.19 -2.19 -19.95
N LEU A 197 8.20 -3.47 -20.34
CA LEU A 197 9.41 -4.23 -20.52
C LEU A 197 9.97 -3.92 -21.91
N ASN A 198 11.19 -3.40 -22.00
CA ASN A 198 11.83 -3.19 -23.30
C ASN A 198 12.43 -4.49 -23.82
N GLU A 199 11.74 -5.20 -24.73
CA GLU A 199 12.28 -6.43 -25.30
C GLU A 199 13.47 -6.17 -26.23
N CYS A 200 13.65 -4.94 -26.74
CA CYS A 200 14.78 -4.58 -27.57
C CYS A 200 16.10 -4.41 -26.80
N ASP A 201 16.07 -4.32 -25.45
CA ASP A 201 17.27 -4.22 -24.60
C ASP A 201 17.90 -5.59 -24.30
N THR A 202 17.57 -6.61 -25.09
CA THR A 202 18.11 -7.96 -24.93
C THR A 202 19.47 -8.14 -25.61
N THR A 203 20.27 -9.07 -25.09
CA THR A 203 21.60 -9.39 -25.67
C THR A 203 21.51 -10.24 -26.94
N VAL A 204 20.33 -10.78 -27.24
CA VAL A 204 20.08 -11.65 -28.40
C VAL A 204 19.22 -10.88 -29.40
N PRO A 205 19.66 -10.70 -30.66
CA PRO A 205 18.90 -9.94 -31.65
C PRO A 205 17.59 -10.65 -31.98
N ILE A 206 16.46 -10.00 -31.66
CA ILE A 206 15.11 -10.56 -31.85
C ILE A 206 14.62 -10.36 -33.29
N CYS A 207 15.12 -9.35 -33.99
CA CYS A 207 14.63 -8.95 -35.32
C CYS A 207 15.52 -9.40 -36.48
N ASN A 208 16.36 -10.43 -36.32
CA ASN A 208 17.35 -10.87 -37.32
C ASN A 208 18.10 -9.68 -37.97
N THR A 209 17.89 -9.42 -39.25
CA THR A 209 18.51 -8.33 -40.02
C THR A 209 17.79 -6.98 -39.87
N GLY A 210 16.68 -6.93 -39.15
CA GLY A 210 15.82 -5.76 -38.93
C GLY A 210 16.13 -4.99 -37.64
N THR A 211 15.49 -3.82 -37.51
CA THR A 211 15.58 -2.97 -36.31
C THR A 211 14.43 -3.28 -35.36
N CYS A 212 14.75 -3.53 -34.09
CA CYS A 212 13.74 -3.71 -33.04
C CYS A 212 13.18 -2.37 -32.57
N MET A 213 11.85 -2.31 -32.43
CA MET A 213 11.13 -1.18 -31.86
C MET A 213 10.31 -1.62 -30.66
N ASN A 214 10.59 -1.02 -29.50
CA ASN A 214 9.80 -1.26 -28.30
C ASN A 214 8.43 -0.59 -28.40
N ILE A 215 7.38 -1.30 -28.04
CA ILE A 215 6.00 -0.79 -28.00
C ILE A 215 5.36 -1.14 -26.65
N HIS A 216 4.29 -0.47 -26.27
CA HIS A 216 3.71 -0.72 -24.96
C HIS A 216 3.16 -2.16 -24.84
N GLY A 217 3.79 -2.97 -23.98
CA GLY A 217 3.49 -4.36 -23.69
C GLY A 217 4.05 -5.38 -24.69
N SER A 218 4.92 -4.96 -25.64
CA SER A 218 5.49 -5.85 -26.68
C SER A 218 6.60 -5.15 -27.45
N TYR A 219 7.07 -5.77 -28.53
CA TYR A 219 7.94 -5.15 -29.53
C TYR A 219 7.41 -5.38 -30.95
N SER A 220 8.03 -4.70 -31.91
CA SER A 220 7.82 -4.89 -33.35
C SER A 220 9.15 -4.82 -34.09
N CYS A 221 9.31 -5.63 -35.12
CA CYS A 221 10.51 -5.64 -35.96
C CYS A 221 10.27 -4.89 -37.27
N MET A 222 11.11 -3.89 -37.55
CA MET A 222 11.17 -3.22 -38.84
C MET A 222 12.21 -3.93 -39.70
N CYS A 223 11.74 -4.73 -40.66
CA CYS A 223 12.62 -5.55 -41.49
C CYS A 223 13.41 -4.73 -42.51
N SER A 224 14.66 -5.15 -42.69
CA SER A 224 15.49 -4.65 -43.79
C SER A 224 14.93 -5.12 -45.14
N PRO A 225 15.16 -4.38 -46.23
CA PRO A 225 14.77 -4.82 -47.58
C PRO A 225 15.21 -6.26 -47.86
N GLY A 226 14.39 -7.03 -48.58
CA GLY A 226 14.64 -8.45 -48.85
C GLY A 226 14.21 -9.43 -47.74
N THR A 227 13.70 -8.94 -46.60
CA THR A 227 13.20 -9.81 -45.52
C THR A 227 11.81 -9.42 -45.03
N THR A 228 11.06 -10.39 -44.49
CA THR A 228 9.70 -10.23 -43.99
C THR A 228 9.41 -11.18 -42.81
N GLY A 229 8.20 -11.09 -42.24
CA GLY A 229 7.77 -11.81 -41.05
C GLY A 229 7.99 -11.05 -39.74
N ASP A 230 7.36 -11.52 -38.65
CA ASP A 230 7.32 -10.82 -37.36
C ASP A 230 8.70 -10.61 -36.71
N HIS A 231 9.69 -11.43 -37.09
CA HIS A 231 11.08 -11.35 -36.64
C HIS A 231 12.06 -11.19 -37.81
N CYS A 232 11.58 -10.79 -39.00
CA CYS A 232 12.38 -10.69 -40.22
C CYS A 232 13.13 -11.99 -40.56
N GLN A 233 12.49 -13.13 -40.27
CA GLN A 233 13.03 -14.47 -40.44
C GLN A 233 12.75 -15.06 -41.82
N THR A 234 11.83 -14.45 -42.57
CA THR A 234 11.41 -14.94 -43.88
C THR A 234 12.12 -14.16 -44.95
N ASP A 235 12.79 -14.87 -45.83
CA ASP A 235 13.44 -14.31 -47.00
C ASP A 235 12.43 -13.96 -48.09
N ILE A 236 12.63 -12.86 -48.79
CA ILE A 236 11.84 -12.50 -49.98
C ILE A 236 12.60 -13.03 -51.19
N ASP A 237 11.97 -13.91 -51.97
CA ASP A 237 12.60 -14.38 -53.21
C ASP A 237 12.49 -13.31 -54.30
N GLU A 238 13.50 -12.46 -54.43
CA GLU A 238 13.49 -11.40 -55.45
C GLU A 238 13.53 -11.99 -56.86
N CYS A 239 14.10 -13.19 -57.04
CA CYS A 239 14.16 -13.86 -58.34
C CYS A 239 12.81 -14.43 -58.79
N ALA A 240 11.87 -14.65 -57.87
CA ALA A 240 10.52 -15.12 -58.16
C ALA A 240 9.54 -13.99 -58.52
N GLU A 241 9.91 -12.72 -58.30
CA GLU A 241 9.08 -11.58 -58.67
C GLU A 241 9.01 -11.41 -60.20
N THR A 242 7.85 -11.73 -60.78
CA THR A 242 7.65 -11.76 -62.24
C THR A 242 7.58 -10.39 -62.93
N ASN A 243 7.66 -9.29 -62.17
CA ASN A 243 7.46 -7.92 -62.66
C ASN A 243 8.76 -7.09 -62.80
N THR A 244 9.92 -7.65 -62.46
CA THR A 244 11.19 -6.92 -62.46
C THR A 244 12.25 -7.72 -63.22
N THR A 245 12.83 -7.14 -64.28
CA THR A 245 14.05 -7.69 -64.90
C THR A 245 15.23 -7.26 -64.04
N ILE A 246 15.52 -8.04 -63.00
CA ILE A 246 16.55 -7.73 -62.00
C ILE A 246 17.95 -8.01 -62.57
N CYS A 247 18.18 -9.22 -63.09
CA CYS A 247 19.44 -9.61 -63.73
C CYS A 247 19.30 -9.54 -65.26
N ASN A 248 19.55 -8.37 -65.84
CA ASN A 248 19.25 -8.07 -67.26
C ASN A 248 19.91 -9.03 -68.24
N ASN A 249 21.23 -9.18 -68.15
CA ASN A 249 22.02 -10.12 -68.94
C ASN A 249 22.70 -11.14 -68.03
N GLY A 250 21.92 -11.79 -67.15
CA GLY A 250 22.44 -12.80 -66.23
C GLY A 250 21.35 -13.69 -65.67
N THR A 251 21.75 -14.67 -64.84
CA THR A 251 20.82 -15.47 -64.05
C THR A 251 20.74 -14.94 -62.63
N CYS A 252 19.52 -14.82 -62.11
CA CYS A 252 19.27 -14.41 -60.72
C CYS A 252 19.45 -15.60 -59.78
N GLN A 253 20.13 -15.37 -58.65
CA GLN A 253 20.25 -16.30 -57.55
C GLN A 253 19.79 -15.62 -56.25
N ASN A 254 18.75 -16.19 -55.64
CA ASN A 254 18.18 -15.69 -54.40
C ASN A 254 19.07 -16.04 -53.20
N GLU A 255 19.24 -15.08 -52.28
CA GLU A 255 20.06 -15.19 -51.06
C GLU A 255 19.30 -14.59 -49.87
N PHE A 256 19.67 -14.94 -48.62
CA PHE A 256 18.92 -14.41 -47.48
C PHE A 256 19.11 -12.89 -47.34
N GLY A 257 18.02 -12.13 -47.54
CA GLY A 257 18.01 -10.67 -47.48
C GLY A 257 18.45 -9.97 -48.76
N GLY A 258 18.45 -10.67 -49.90
CA GLY A 258 18.75 -10.07 -51.20
C GLY A 258 19.06 -11.10 -52.30
N TYR A 259 19.70 -10.66 -53.37
CA TYR A 259 20.02 -11.54 -54.50
C TYR A 259 21.40 -11.24 -55.06
N THR A 260 21.93 -12.21 -55.80
CA THR A 260 23.15 -12.07 -56.60
C THR A 260 22.85 -12.38 -58.07
N CYS A 261 23.33 -11.53 -58.99
CA CYS A 261 23.23 -11.76 -60.43
C CYS A 261 24.52 -12.40 -60.99
N ASN A 262 24.36 -13.55 -61.63
CA ASN A 262 25.44 -14.21 -62.37
C ASN A 262 25.41 -13.77 -63.82
N CYS A 263 26.26 -12.81 -64.18
CA CYS A 263 26.25 -12.20 -65.51
C CYS A 263 26.74 -13.16 -66.62
N PHE A 264 26.10 -13.08 -67.79
CA PHE A 264 26.57 -13.74 -69.00
C PHE A 264 27.89 -13.11 -69.48
N ARG A 265 28.66 -13.87 -70.27
CA ARG A 265 29.96 -13.42 -70.81
C ARG A 265 29.83 -12.07 -71.52
N GLY A 266 30.71 -11.12 -71.19
CA GLY A 266 30.67 -9.76 -71.72
C GLY A 266 29.74 -8.80 -70.96
N TYR A 267 29.21 -9.18 -69.80
CA TYR A 267 28.42 -8.30 -68.93
C TYR A 267 28.93 -8.31 -67.49
N THR A 268 28.93 -7.14 -66.85
CA THR A 268 29.33 -6.93 -65.45
C THR A 268 28.39 -5.95 -64.73
N GLY A 269 28.64 -5.74 -63.43
CA GLY A 269 27.81 -4.92 -62.53
C GLY A 269 26.75 -5.72 -61.77
N VAL A 270 26.18 -5.11 -60.73
CA VAL A 270 25.23 -5.77 -59.81
C VAL A 270 23.98 -6.32 -60.50
N ASP A 271 23.52 -5.64 -61.57
CA ASP A 271 22.31 -5.99 -62.32
C ASP A 271 22.61 -6.50 -63.76
N CYS A 272 23.88 -6.79 -64.05
CA CYS A 272 24.39 -7.23 -65.37
C CYS A 272 24.02 -6.28 -66.53
N LEU A 273 24.11 -4.97 -66.28
CA LEU A 273 23.78 -3.91 -67.24
C LEU A 273 25.00 -3.37 -68.00
N ILE A 274 26.21 -3.58 -67.48
CA ILE A 274 27.43 -3.01 -68.06
C ILE A 274 27.98 -4.00 -69.08
N ALA A 275 27.97 -3.65 -70.36
CA ALA A 275 28.62 -4.47 -71.39
C ALA A 275 30.13 -4.21 -71.41
N GLU A 276 30.91 -5.28 -71.36
CA GLU A 276 32.37 -5.26 -71.51
C GLU A 276 32.77 -5.86 -72.87
N PRO A 277 33.80 -5.31 -73.53
CA PRO A 277 34.30 -5.87 -74.77
C PRO A 277 34.74 -7.31 -74.54
N ILE A 278 34.12 -8.22 -75.29
CA ILE A 278 34.52 -9.62 -75.29
C ILE A 278 35.80 -9.71 -76.10
N ASP A 279 36.95 -9.81 -75.43
CA ASP A 279 38.17 -10.27 -76.08
C ASP A 279 37.96 -11.74 -76.45
N ASP A 280 37.53 -12.00 -77.68
CA ASP A 280 37.48 -13.34 -78.27
C ASP A 280 38.90 -13.82 -78.59
N ASP A 281 39.68 -14.11 -77.57
CA ASP A 281 40.95 -14.83 -77.69
C ASP A 281 40.72 -16.35 -77.80
N GLU A 282 39.92 -16.76 -78.78
CA GLU A 282 39.85 -18.16 -79.20
C GLU A 282 39.85 -18.34 -80.73
N GLU A 283 40.47 -17.42 -81.48
CA GLU A 283 40.97 -17.67 -82.85
C GLU A 283 42.04 -16.64 -83.33
N THR A 284 42.56 -15.74 -82.47
CA THR A 284 43.61 -14.78 -82.85
C THR A 284 45.04 -15.21 -82.52
N SER A 285 45.23 -16.36 -81.88
CA SER A 285 46.56 -16.89 -81.53
C SER A 285 47.28 -17.65 -82.67
N ARG A 286 46.69 -17.73 -83.88
CA ARG A 286 47.29 -18.42 -85.03
C ARG A 286 47.89 -17.54 -86.13
N LEU A 287 47.77 -16.22 -86.04
CA LEU A 287 48.35 -15.29 -87.04
C LEU A 287 49.59 -14.52 -86.57
N SER A 288 49.98 -14.62 -85.30
CA SER A 288 51.18 -13.94 -84.77
C SER A 288 52.50 -14.69 -85.00
N SER A 289 52.47 -15.88 -85.62
CA SER A 289 53.67 -16.74 -85.80
C SER A 289 54.35 -16.66 -87.17
N PHE A 290 53.87 -15.82 -88.11
CA PHE A 290 54.39 -15.81 -89.50
C PHE A 290 55.12 -14.54 -89.94
N TYR A 291 55.33 -13.55 -89.08
CA TYR A 291 56.08 -12.33 -89.42
C TYR A 291 57.35 -12.07 -88.60
N TYR A 292 57.94 -13.10 -88.00
CA TYR A 292 59.34 -13.06 -87.57
C TYR A 292 60.23 -13.71 -88.62
N ASN A 293 60.60 -12.93 -89.65
CA ASN A 293 61.89 -12.99 -90.35
C ASN A 293 61.86 -12.00 -91.54
N ILE A 294 62.42 -10.81 -91.37
CA ILE A 294 63.42 -10.20 -92.28
C ILE A 294 63.87 -8.86 -91.69
N SER A 295 65.13 -8.89 -91.25
CA SER A 295 66.18 -7.88 -91.13
C SER A 295 65.89 -6.39 -91.45
N CYS A 296 66.41 -5.57 -90.53
CA CYS A 296 66.79 -4.16 -90.62
C CYS A 296 67.09 -3.59 -92.02
N CYS A 297 66.56 -2.40 -92.31
CA CYS A 297 67.28 -1.37 -93.07
C CYS A 297 66.77 0.03 -92.69
N CYS A 298 67.67 0.83 -92.13
CA CYS A 298 67.48 2.24 -91.82
C CYS A 298 68.23 3.05 -92.88
N PHE A 299 67.60 4.01 -93.56
CA PHE A 299 68.30 5.10 -94.23
C PHE A 299 67.49 6.40 -94.19
N CYS A 300 68.20 7.48 -93.91
CA CYS A 300 67.73 8.79 -93.44
C CYS A 300 67.53 9.85 -94.55
N VAL A 301 66.54 10.74 -94.33
CA VAL A 301 66.47 12.22 -94.54
C VAL A 301 66.64 12.73 -96.01
N VAL A 302 65.83 13.65 -96.58
CA VAL A 302 65.68 15.09 -96.22
C VAL A 302 64.36 15.76 -96.71
N VAL A 303 63.92 16.72 -95.88
CA VAL A 303 63.07 17.93 -96.02
C VAL A 303 61.52 17.86 -95.96
N VAL A 304 61.01 18.62 -94.97
CA VAL A 304 59.65 19.16 -94.69
C VAL A 304 58.66 18.26 -93.92
N SER A 305 58.57 18.58 -92.61
CA SER A 305 57.50 18.28 -91.64
C SER A 305 57.49 16.90 -90.92
N CYS A 306 58.39 16.83 -89.93
CA CYS A 306 58.46 16.02 -88.69
C CYS A 306 57.58 14.77 -88.49
N CYS A 307 58.24 13.61 -88.42
CA CYS A 307 57.88 12.47 -87.57
C CYS A 307 58.96 12.28 -86.49
N CYS A 308 58.57 11.95 -85.25
CA CYS A 308 59.46 11.44 -84.22
C CYS A 308 58.77 10.30 -83.48
N CYS A 309 59.17 9.06 -83.78
CA CYS A 309 59.14 7.94 -82.85
C CYS A 309 60.48 7.93 -82.09
N ARG A 310 60.45 7.63 -80.79
CA ARG A 310 61.63 7.14 -80.08
C ARG A 310 61.20 6.05 -79.09
N TRP A 311 61.61 4.82 -79.40
CA TRP A 311 61.61 3.70 -78.47
C TRP A 311 62.92 3.70 -77.67
N SER A 312 62.77 3.27 -76.43
CA SER A 312 63.80 3.07 -75.42
C SER A 312 64.66 1.86 -75.77
N GLU A 313 65.98 2.01 -75.75
CA GLU A 313 66.90 0.88 -75.62
C GLU A 313 67.25 0.69 -74.14
N ASP A 314 67.63 -0.54 -73.79
CA ASP A 314 68.07 -1.03 -72.47
C ASP A 314 67.00 -1.58 -71.51
N CYS A 315 66.41 -2.72 -71.92
CA CYS A 315 66.21 -3.81 -70.95
C CYS A 315 67.56 -4.49 -70.71
N LYS A 316 68.04 -4.47 -69.46
CA LYS A 316 69.01 -5.44 -68.93
C LYS A 316 68.43 -6.07 -67.66
N GLU A 317 68.58 -7.39 -67.58
CA GLU A 317 68.29 -8.24 -66.42
C GLU A 317 69.32 -8.06 -65.27
N GLU A 318 68.93 -8.55 -64.07
CA GLU A 318 69.62 -8.61 -62.76
C GLU A 318 69.68 -7.27 -61.99
N GLU A 319 69.17 -7.11 -60.76
CA GLU A 319 68.94 -7.97 -59.58
C GLU A 319 67.59 -7.67 -58.89
#